data_AF-A0A1I1ERV2-F1
#
_entry.id   AF-A0A1I1ERV2-F1
#
_cell.length_a   1.000
_cell.length_b   1.000
_cell.length_c   1.000
_cell.angle_alpha   90.00
_cell.angle_beta   90.00
_cell.angle_gamma   90.00
#
_symmetry.space_group_name_H-M   'P 1'
#
loop_
_entity.id
_entity.type
_entity.pdbx_description
1 polymer ?
#
loop_
_entity_poly.entity_id
_entity_poly.type
_entity_poly.pdbx_seq_one_letter_code
_entity_poly.pdbx_strand_id
1 'polypeptide(L)'
;MKFISILSAVLLIFISTTSVNAQSHKLYSNQGYPYNLLIKRTDKIKIIYSESESSTKCRVEIKWKNSHISTQSININHSKFNQKPLASCLPRAQAKLILKKTFS
;
A
#
# COMPACT_ATOMS: atom_id res chain seq x y z
N MET A 1 60.15 2.00 5.91
CA MET A 1 59.07 1.63 4.97
C MET A 1 58.08 0.68 5.66
N LYS A 2 57.29 1.17 6.62
CA LYS A 2 56.40 0.32 7.45
C LYS A 2 55.22 1.11 8.03
N PHE A 3 54.73 2.11 7.31
CA PHE A 3 53.57 2.90 7.73
C PHE A 3 52.50 3.04 6.62
N ILE A 4 52.77 2.51 5.42
CA ILE A 4 51.87 2.65 4.26
C ILE A 4 50.75 1.59 4.30
N SER A 5 50.94 0.45 4.97
CA SER A 5 49.95 -0.64 4.98
C SER A 5 48.80 -0.49 5.98
N ILE A 6 48.82 0.51 6.88
CA ILE A 6 47.77 0.68 7.91
C ILE A 6 46.69 1.68 7.44
N LEU A 7 46.98 2.54 6.45
CA LEU A 7 46.05 3.56 5.99
C LEU A 7 44.96 3.00 5.04
N SER A 8 45.14 1.79 4.50
CA SER A 8 44.20 1.20 3.54
C SER A 8 43.08 0.36 4.17
N ALA A 9 43.06 0.20 5.51
CA ALA A 9 42.10 -0.68 6.20
C ALA A 9 40.89 0.07 6.82
N VAL A 10 40.83 1.40 6.73
CA VAL A 10 39.83 2.24 7.43
C VAL A 10 38.85 2.92 6.44
N LEU A 11 38.58 2.31 5.28
CA LEU A 11 37.59 2.84 4.32
C LEU A 11 36.29 2.00 4.25
N LEU A 12 36.20 0.93 5.04
CA LEU A 12 34.97 0.16 5.15
C LEU A 12 34.18 0.68 6.35
N ILE A 13 32.86 0.80 6.14
CA ILE A 13 31.81 1.12 7.12
C ILE A 13 31.41 2.59 7.09
N PHE A 14 30.46 2.94 6.22
CA PHE A 14 29.21 3.63 6.59
C PHE A 14 28.24 3.52 5.40
N ILE A 15 27.73 2.30 5.15
CA ILE A 15 26.55 2.16 4.30
C ILE A 15 25.37 2.52 5.21
N SER A 16 24.96 3.78 5.18
CA SER A 16 23.72 4.22 5.83
C SER A 16 22.55 3.53 5.14
N THR A 17 21.97 2.52 5.78
CA THR A 17 20.72 1.91 5.33
C THR A 17 19.61 2.94 5.51
N THR A 18 19.18 3.58 4.42
CA THR A 18 17.99 4.42 4.43
C THR A 18 16.78 3.52 4.64
N SER A 19 16.28 3.44 5.87
CA SER A 19 15.03 2.78 6.16
C SER A 19 13.90 3.63 5.57
N VAL A 20 13.29 3.15 4.48
CA VAL A 20 12.07 3.75 3.92
C VAL A 20 10.94 3.49 4.91
N ASN A 21 10.65 4.49 5.75
CA ASN A 21 9.56 4.43 6.73
C ASN A 21 8.23 4.73 6.03
N ALA A 22 7.52 3.68 5.63
CA ALA A 22 6.17 3.81 5.08
C ALA A 22 5.17 4.08 6.21
N GLN A 23 4.68 5.31 6.30
CA GLN A 23 3.71 5.71 7.31
C GLN A 23 2.38 4.96 7.09
N SER A 24 1.84 4.38 8.17
CA SER A 24 0.57 3.66 8.14
C SER A 24 -0.50 4.41 8.91
N HIS A 25 -1.62 4.68 8.25
CA HIS A 25 -2.78 5.34 8.85
C HIS A 25 -3.99 4.41 8.85
N LYS A 26 -4.77 4.44 9.93
CA LYS A 26 -6.12 3.86 9.94
C LYS A 26 -7.07 4.89 9.32
N LEU A 27 -7.80 4.46 8.31
CA LEU A 27 -8.80 5.28 7.63
C LEU A 27 -10.19 4.74 7.92
N TYR A 28 -11.11 5.63 8.28
CA TYR A 28 -12.52 5.31 8.36
C TYR A 28 -13.17 5.53 6.99
N SER A 29 -14.03 4.60 6.57
CA SER A 29 -14.78 4.73 5.33
C SER A 29 -16.27 4.76 5.63
N ASN A 30 -16.95 5.79 5.13
CA ASN A 30 -18.42 5.90 5.14
C ASN A 30 -19.05 5.37 3.82
N GLN A 31 -18.26 4.70 2.98
CA GLN A 31 -18.71 4.25 1.67
C GLN A 31 -19.66 3.06 1.80
N GLY A 32 -20.83 3.15 1.16
CA GLY A 32 -21.82 2.07 1.14
C GLY A 32 -21.39 0.82 0.35
N TYR A 33 -22.37 0.00 -0.02
CA TYR A 33 -22.11 -1.21 -0.81
C TYR A 33 -21.33 -0.87 -2.11
N PRO A 34 -20.29 -1.63 -2.51
CA PRO A 34 -19.81 -2.88 -1.90
C PRO A 34 -18.76 -2.71 -0.80
N TYR A 35 -18.28 -1.50 -0.55
CA TYR A 35 -17.09 -1.25 0.27
C TYR A 35 -17.33 -1.49 1.76
N ASN A 36 -18.47 -1.06 2.31
CA ASN A 36 -18.80 -1.33 3.71
C ASN A 36 -18.81 -2.84 4.03
N LEU A 37 -19.37 -3.64 3.12
CA LEU A 37 -19.53 -5.07 3.32
C LEU A 37 -18.20 -5.78 3.13
N LEU A 38 -17.37 -5.31 2.19
CA LEU A 38 -16.01 -5.79 2.03
C LEU A 38 -15.20 -5.56 3.32
N ILE A 39 -15.21 -4.34 3.86
CA ILE A 39 -14.52 -4.00 5.12
C ILE A 39 -15.00 -4.90 6.28
N LYS A 40 -16.31 -5.15 6.38
CA LYS A 40 -16.89 -5.98 7.45
C LYS A 40 -16.60 -7.48 7.31
N ARG A 41 -16.29 -7.96 6.10
CA ARG A 41 -16.13 -9.39 5.81
C ARG A 41 -14.69 -9.83 5.65
N THR A 42 -13.73 -8.90 5.64
CA THR A 42 -12.30 -9.19 5.46
C THR A 42 -11.53 -8.85 6.73
N ASP A 43 -10.43 -9.56 6.98
CA ASP A 43 -9.62 -9.33 8.18
C ASP A 43 -8.86 -8.01 8.11
N LYS A 44 -8.38 -7.66 6.91
CA LYS A 44 -7.61 -6.44 6.69
C LYS A 44 -7.74 -5.96 5.25
N ILE A 45 -7.87 -4.65 5.09
CA ILE A 45 -7.72 -3.96 3.81
C ILE A 45 -6.62 -2.92 3.98
N LYS A 46 -5.62 -2.95 3.11
CA LYS A 46 -4.59 -1.93 3.01
C LYS A 46 -4.65 -1.27 1.64
N ILE A 47 -4.47 0.03 1.62
CA ILE A 47 -4.25 0.77 0.38
C ILE A 47 -2.76 1.09 0.37
N ILE A 48 -2.05 0.55 -0.62
CA ILE A 48 -0.63 0.85 -0.84
C ILE A 48 -0.58 1.90 -1.92
N TYR A 49 0.03 3.04 -1.64
CA TYR A 49 0.03 4.17 -2.55
C TYR A 49 1.35 4.93 -2.55
N SER A 50 1.58 5.66 -3.63
CA SER A 50 2.64 6.66 -3.78
C SER A 50 2.05 7.90 -4.45
N GLU A 51 2.44 9.07 -3.96
CA GLU A 51 1.90 10.35 -4.42
C GLU A 51 2.90 11.06 -5.33
N SER A 52 2.35 11.77 -6.31
CA SER A 52 3.01 12.77 -7.15
C SER A 52 2.17 14.04 -7.12
N GLU A 53 2.63 15.15 -7.71
CA GLU A 53 1.96 16.46 -7.60
C GLU A 53 0.45 16.44 -7.97
N SER A 54 0.06 15.64 -8.97
CA SER A 54 -1.33 15.60 -9.46
C SER A 54 -1.98 14.22 -9.42
N SER A 55 -1.19 13.17 -9.23
CA SER A 55 -1.66 11.79 -9.31
C SER A 55 -1.20 10.95 -8.14
N THR A 56 -2.07 10.04 -7.71
CA THR A 56 -1.75 9.00 -6.75
C THR A 56 -1.76 7.67 -7.49
N LYS A 57 -0.66 6.93 -7.43
CA LYS A 57 -0.60 5.54 -7.86
C LYS A 57 -0.96 4.67 -6.67
N CYS A 58 -1.95 3.80 -6.80
CA CYS A 58 -2.35 2.95 -5.69
C CYS A 58 -2.82 1.56 -6.11
N ARG A 59 -2.70 0.63 -5.16
CA ARG A 59 -3.25 -0.73 -5.22
C ARG A 59 -3.84 -1.10 -3.86
N VAL A 60 -4.72 -2.08 -3.84
CA VAL A 60 -5.37 -2.56 -2.62
C VAL A 60 -4.94 -3.99 -2.33
N GLU A 61 -4.50 -4.21 -1.09
CA GLU A 61 -4.23 -5.54 -0.53
C GLU A 61 -5.32 -5.91 0.46
N ILE A 62 -5.87 -7.10 0.31
CA ILE A 62 -6.97 -7.61 1.13
C ILE A 62 -6.55 -8.96 1.71
N LYS A 63 -6.62 -9.08 3.03
CA LYS A 63 -6.47 -10.33 3.75
C LYS A 63 -7.85 -10.84 4.16
N TRP A 64 -8.14 -12.09 3.83
CA TRP A 64 -9.38 -12.75 4.21
C TRP A 64 -9.13 -14.24 4.45
N LYS A 65 -9.31 -14.71 5.70
CA LYS A 65 -8.95 -16.07 6.12
C LYS A 65 -7.48 -16.35 5.74
N ASN A 66 -7.23 -17.42 4.99
CA ASN A 66 -5.91 -17.80 4.48
C ASN A 66 -5.64 -17.23 3.07
N SER A 67 -6.50 -16.35 2.56
CA SER A 67 -6.36 -15.74 1.24
C SER A 67 -5.76 -14.33 1.34
N HIS A 68 -4.87 -14.04 0.40
CA HIS A 68 -4.33 -12.71 0.18
C HIS A 68 -4.62 -12.28 -1.26
N ILE A 69 -5.28 -11.14 -1.42
CA ILE A 69 -5.69 -10.61 -2.72
C ILE A 69 -4.99 -9.26 -2.90
N SER A 70 -4.18 -9.13 -3.95
CA SER A 70 -3.60 -7.84 -4.36
C SER A 70 -4.20 -7.43 -5.69
N THR A 71 -4.65 -6.18 -5.80
CA THR A 71 -5.05 -5.62 -7.08
C THR A 71 -3.84 -5.15 -7.88
N GLN A 72 -4.07 -4.91 -9.17
CA GLN A 72 -3.14 -4.15 -10.00
C GLN A 72 -3.08 -2.70 -9.50
N SER A 73 -1.93 -2.05 -9.73
CA SER A 73 -1.77 -0.62 -9.44
C SER A 73 -2.45 0.22 -10.51
N ILE A 74 -3.18 1.25 -10.08
CA ILE A 74 -3.85 2.21 -10.95
C ILE A 74 -3.41 3.63 -10.59
N ASN A 75 -3.40 4.52 -11.58
CA ASN A 75 -3.18 5.94 -11.38
C ASN A 75 -4.53 6.65 -11.29
N ILE A 76 -4.70 7.44 -10.25
CA ILE A 76 -5.91 8.22 -10.01
C ILE A 76 -5.53 9.66 -9.68
N ASN A 77 -6.48 10.59 -9.87
CA ASN A 77 -6.31 11.97 -9.46
C ASN A 77 -6.17 12.06 -7.93
N HIS A 78 -5.20 12.85 -7.46
CA HIS A 78 -4.91 13.00 -6.04
C HIS A 78 -6.11 13.48 -5.21
N SER A 79 -6.93 14.40 -5.74
CA SER A 79 -8.16 14.87 -5.08
C SER A 79 -9.18 13.74 -4.88
N LYS A 80 -9.35 12.87 -5.90
CA LYS A 80 -10.24 11.70 -5.79
C LYS A 80 -9.73 10.70 -4.77
N PHE A 81 -8.41 10.54 -4.65
CA PHE A 81 -7.81 9.70 -3.61
C PHE A 81 -8.16 10.25 -2.22
N ASN A 82 -7.89 11.52 -1.94
CA ASN A 82 -8.11 12.12 -0.62
C ASN A 82 -9.57 12.07 -0.16
N GLN A 83 -10.53 12.25 -1.07
CA GLN A 83 -11.95 12.17 -0.73
C GLN A 83 -12.43 10.75 -0.45
N LYS A 84 -11.97 9.78 -1.25
CA LYS A 84 -12.52 8.42 -1.31
C LYS A 84 -11.44 7.37 -1.56
N PRO A 85 -10.45 7.19 -0.65
CA PRO A 85 -9.22 6.44 -0.94
C PRO A 85 -9.49 5.01 -1.44
N LEU A 86 -10.35 4.26 -0.72
CA LEU A 86 -10.64 2.87 -1.06
C LEU A 86 -11.40 2.76 -2.39
N ALA A 87 -12.49 3.51 -2.57
CA ALA A 87 -13.27 3.43 -3.83
C ALA A 87 -12.51 3.95 -5.05
N SER A 88 -11.61 4.92 -4.87
CA SER A 88 -10.78 5.42 -5.94
C SER A 88 -9.70 4.40 -6.33
N CYS A 89 -9.11 3.70 -5.36
CA CYS A 89 -8.08 2.67 -5.59
C CYS A 89 -8.63 1.28 -5.93
N LEU A 90 -9.92 1.03 -5.67
CA LEU A 90 -10.59 -0.24 -5.96
C LEU A 90 -11.90 0.03 -6.71
N PRO A 91 -11.89 -0.04 -8.05
CA PRO A 91 -13.07 0.16 -8.86
C PRO A 91 -14.23 -0.74 -8.41
N ARG A 92 -15.45 -0.19 -8.44
CA ARG A 92 -16.66 -0.84 -7.90
C ARG A 92 -16.87 -2.26 -8.42
N ALA A 93 -16.62 -2.49 -9.72
CA ALA A 93 -16.75 -3.81 -10.33
C ALA A 93 -15.77 -4.83 -9.70
N GLN A 94 -14.51 -4.44 -9.53
CA GLN A 94 -13.50 -5.28 -8.89
C GLN A 94 -13.81 -5.52 -7.42
N ALA A 95 -14.28 -4.49 -6.70
CA ALA A 95 -14.73 -4.64 -5.31
C ALA A 95 -15.86 -5.67 -5.17
N LYS A 96 -16.84 -5.68 -6.08
CA LYS A 96 -17.91 -6.69 -6.09
C LYS A 96 -17.39 -8.10 -6.35
N LEU A 97 -16.46 -8.26 -7.30
CA LEU A 97 -15.85 -9.56 -7.60
C LEU A 97 -15.09 -10.12 -6.39
N ILE A 98 -14.34 -9.27 -5.69
CA ILE A 98 -13.62 -9.67 -4.48
C ILE A 98 -14.60 -9.98 -3.35
N LEU A 99 -15.60 -9.11 -3.13
CA LEU A 99 -16.63 -9.32 -2.12
C LEU A 99 -17.35 -10.66 -2.33
N LYS A 100 -17.67 -11.03 -3.57
CA LYS A 100 -18.30 -12.32 -3.89
C LYS A 100 -17.47 -13.50 -3.37
N LYS A 101 -16.13 -13.44 -3.46
CA LYS A 101 -15.25 -14.50 -2.93
C LYS A 101 -15.35 -14.65 -1.41
N THR A 102 -15.72 -13.60 -0.69
CA THR A 102 -15.84 -13.66 0.78
C THR A 102 -17.08 -14.40 1.29
N PHE A 103 -18.00 -14.78 0.39
CA PHE A 103 -19.21 -15.55 0.73
C PHE A 103 -19.01 -17.06 0.58
N SER A 104 -17.83 -17.50 0.14
CA SER A 104 -17.45 -18.91 0.00
C SER A 104 -16.82 -19.49 1.27
#